data_AF-A0A357ZZE9-F1
#
_entry.id   AF-A0A357ZZE9-F1
#
_cell.length_a   1.000
_cell.length_b   1.000
_cell.length_c   1.000
_cell.angle_alpha   90.00
_cell.angle_beta   90.00
_cell.angle_gamma   90.00
#
_symmetry.space_group_name_H-M   'P 1'
#
loop_
_entity.id
_entity.type
_entity.pdbx_description
1 polymer ?
#
loop_
_entity_poly.entity_id
_entity_poly.type
_entity_poly.pdbx_seq_one_letter_code
_entity_poly.pdbx_strand_id
1 'polypeptide(L)'
;MNFLLASSAENGIIIPGDTNEVIWGTISFTIVVLLFLWKGLGPVKVMWHARIDRIRNEVTSAADTRAAAEAKLAEVESNIANAADERQRIIAGARTDAQTVKAQIITRAGTDAADLKARGLADAQSAKLQATSDLQAEIGVLALGAAEKVVANSLDAATQNELIDSYINSVGASS
;
A
#
# COMPACT_ATOMS: atom_id res chain seq x y z
N MET A 1 13.10 -94.76 -55.77
CA MET A 1 14.14 -95.07 -54.77
C MET A 1 15.36 -94.24 -55.13
N ASN A 2 15.75 -93.33 -54.25
CA ASN A 2 17.10 -92.85 -53.92
C ASN A 2 18.24 -92.95 -54.93
N PHE A 3 19.28 -92.12 -54.92
CA PHE A 3 19.70 -90.88 -54.22
C PHE A 3 21.19 -90.79 -54.64
N LEU A 4 21.71 -89.58 -54.79
CA LEU A 4 23.15 -89.24 -54.87
C LEU A 4 23.89 -89.59 -56.17
N LEU A 5 24.41 -88.55 -56.83
CA LEU A 5 25.81 -88.20 -56.66
C LEU A 5 25.93 -86.67 -56.77
N ALA A 6 26.47 -86.10 -55.69
CA ALA A 6 26.74 -84.69 -55.53
C ALA A 6 27.76 -84.21 -56.58
N SER A 7 27.40 -83.16 -57.31
CA SER A 7 28.38 -82.26 -57.91
C SER A 7 28.85 -81.33 -56.80
N SER A 8 30.05 -81.60 -56.30
CA SER A 8 30.79 -80.73 -55.40
C SER A 8 31.21 -79.46 -56.14
N ALA A 9 30.31 -78.48 -56.18
CA ALA A 9 30.70 -77.08 -56.35
C ALA A 9 30.69 -76.45 -54.96
N GLU A 10 31.81 -75.85 -54.55
CA GLU A 10 31.87 -75.06 -53.33
C GLU A 10 30.76 -73.99 -53.39
N ASN A 11 29.78 -74.10 -52.50
CA ASN A 11 28.80 -73.03 -52.31
C ASN A 11 29.53 -71.84 -51.68
N GLY A 12 29.88 -70.86 -52.53
CA GLY A 12 30.39 -69.58 -52.06
C GLY A 12 29.36 -68.92 -51.15
N ILE A 13 29.81 -68.36 -50.02
CA ILE A 13 28.98 -67.70 -48.99
C ILE A 13 28.02 -66.65 -49.56
N ILE A 14 28.32 -66.09 -50.74
CA ILE A 14 27.59 -64.96 -51.33
C ILE A 14 26.83 -65.36 -52.61
N ILE A 15 27.32 -66.32 -53.41
CA ILE A 15 26.66 -66.72 -54.67
C ILE A 15 26.79 -68.26 -54.88
N PRO A 16 25.68 -69.01 -54.94
CA PRO A 16 25.71 -70.43 -55.26
C PRO A 16 26.08 -70.68 -56.73
N GLY A 17 26.81 -71.78 -56.99
CA GLY A 17 27.29 -72.13 -58.33
C GLY A 17 26.21 -72.66 -59.27
N ASP A 18 25.04 -73.04 -58.75
CA ASP A 18 23.94 -73.62 -59.51
C ASP A 18 23.02 -72.51 -60.08
N THR A 19 22.91 -72.45 -61.40
CA THR A 19 22.11 -71.43 -62.11
C THR A 19 20.63 -71.43 -61.71
N ASN A 20 20.07 -72.58 -61.32
CA ASN A 20 18.68 -72.68 -60.88
C ASN A 20 18.43 -72.01 -59.52
N GLU A 21 19.37 -72.08 -58.58
CA GLU A 21 19.25 -71.43 -57.27
C GLU A 21 19.31 -69.90 -57.41
N VAL A 22 20.17 -69.41 -58.31
CA VAL A 22 20.27 -67.98 -58.63
C VAL A 22 18.97 -67.45 -59.25
N ILE A 23 18.32 -68.22 -60.14
CA ILE A 23 17.04 -67.83 -60.76
C ILE A 23 15.93 -67.73 -59.71
N TRP A 24 15.72 -68.78 -58.90
CA TRP A 24 14.67 -68.78 -57.87
C TRP A 24 14.95 -67.80 -56.72
N GLY A 25 16.21 -67.63 -56.36
CA GLY A 25 16.65 -66.63 -55.38
C GLY A 25 16.39 -65.20 -55.87
N THR A 26 16.68 -64.91 -57.13
CA THR A 26 16.41 -63.60 -57.74
C THR A 26 14.91 -63.33 -57.82
N ILE A 27 14.09 -64.31 -58.20
CA ILE A 27 12.62 -64.19 -58.24
C ILE A 27 12.08 -63.91 -56.82
N SER A 28 12.53 -64.67 -55.82
CA SER A 28 12.10 -64.50 -54.43
C SER A 28 12.49 -63.13 -53.87
N PHE A 29 13.73 -62.69 -54.13
CA PHE A 29 14.20 -61.35 -53.77
C PHE A 29 13.37 -60.26 -54.45
N THR A 30 13.09 -60.39 -55.74
CA THR A 30 12.27 -59.44 -56.49
C THR A 30 10.86 -59.32 -55.92
N ILE A 31 10.22 -60.45 -55.56
CA ILE A 31 8.89 -60.45 -54.94
C ILE A 31 8.91 -59.71 -53.59
N VAL A 32 9.90 -59.97 -52.74
CA VAL A 32 10.03 -59.29 -51.43
C VAL A 32 10.26 -57.79 -51.61
N VAL A 33 11.11 -57.39 -52.56
CA VAL A 33 11.36 -55.97 -52.87
C VAL A 33 10.09 -55.30 -53.38
N LEU A 34 9.32 -55.93 -54.27
CA LEU A 34 8.05 -55.38 -54.76
C LEU A 34 7.02 -55.23 -53.63
N LEU A 35 6.91 -56.21 -52.73
CA LEU A 35 6.03 -56.11 -51.55
C LEU A 35 6.48 -55.01 -50.59
N PHE A 36 7.79 -54.84 -50.38
CA PHE A 36 8.33 -53.75 -49.57
C PHE A 36 8.10 -52.38 -50.20
N LEU A 37 8.29 -52.24 -51.52
CA LEU A 37 8.00 -51.00 -52.24
C LEU A 37 6.50 -50.68 -52.19
N TRP A 38 5.64 -51.69 -52.31
CA TRP A 38 4.20 -51.51 -52.28
C TRP A 38 3.66 -51.14 -50.88
N LYS A 39 4.16 -51.77 -49.81
CA LYS A 39 3.61 -51.62 -48.44
C LYS A 39 4.53 -50.89 -47.46
N GLY A 40 5.84 -51.06 -47.58
CA GLY A 40 6.86 -50.57 -46.64
C GLY A 40 7.23 -49.09 -46.79
N LEU A 41 7.09 -48.50 -47.99
CA LEU A 41 7.42 -47.09 -48.21
C LEU A 41 6.52 -46.12 -47.45
N GLY A 42 5.24 -46.47 -47.25
CA GLY A 42 4.28 -45.66 -46.49
C GLY A 42 4.71 -45.40 -45.05
N PRO A 43 4.86 -46.42 -44.19
CA PRO A 43 5.24 -46.24 -42.79
C PRO A 43 6.62 -45.60 -42.61
N VAL A 44 7.57 -45.89 -43.51
CA VAL A 44 8.90 -45.26 -43.47
C VAL A 44 8.80 -43.76 -43.73
N LYS A 45 8.05 -43.32 -44.76
CA LYS A 45 7.83 -41.89 -45.01
C LYS A 45 7.14 -41.20 -43.84
N VAL A 46 6.12 -41.84 -43.25
CA VAL A 46 5.43 -41.28 -42.08
C VAL A 46 6.39 -41.09 -40.91
N MET A 47 7.25 -42.05 -40.62
CA MET A 47 8.27 -41.93 -39.56
C MET A 47 9.23 -40.76 -39.84
N TRP A 48 9.72 -40.62 -41.07
CA TRP A 48 10.61 -39.51 -41.45
C TRP A 48 9.92 -38.15 -41.33
N HIS A 49 8.68 -38.03 -41.82
CA HIS A 49 7.91 -36.79 -41.69
C HIS A 49 7.63 -36.46 -40.23
N ALA A 50 7.20 -37.43 -39.42
CA ALA A 50 6.97 -37.23 -37.99
C ALA A 50 8.23 -36.72 -37.27
N ARG A 51 9.42 -37.23 -37.64
CA ARG A 51 10.69 -36.75 -37.08
C ARG A 51 11.02 -35.33 -37.54
N ILE A 52 10.82 -35.01 -38.81
CA ILE A 52 11.02 -33.66 -39.34
C ILE A 52 10.08 -32.66 -38.65
N ASP A 53 8.80 -33.00 -38.53
CA ASP A 53 7.79 -32.14 -37.93
C ASP A 53 8.06 -31.95 -36.44
N ARG A 54 8.47 -33.00 -35.72
CA ARG A 54 8.90 -32.88 -34.33
C ARG A 54 10.06 -31.89 -34.18
N ILE A 55 11.12 -32.01 -35.00
CA ILE A 55 12.28 -31.11 -34.94
C ILE A 55 11.86 -29.67 -35.28
N ARG A 56 11.03 -29.48 -36.31
CA ARG A 56 10.50 -28.15 -36.66
C ARG A 56 9.71 -27.54 -35.51
N ASN A 57 8.86 -28.33 -34.87
CA ASN A 57 8.06 -27.88 -33.73
C ASN A 57 8.95 -27.54 -32.52
N GLU A 58 9.96 -28.36 -32.23
CA GLU A 58 10.93 -28.09 -31.16
C GLU A 58 11.72 -26.79 -31.42
N VAL A 59 12.20 -26.59 -32.65
CA VAL A 59 12.93 -25.38 -33.04
C VAL A 59 12.03 -24.14 -32.96
N THR A 60 10.80 -24.24 -33.46
CA THR A 60 9.82 -23.13 -33.42
C THR A 60 9.46 -22.79 -31.97
N SER A 61 9.14 -23.80 -31.16
CA SER A 61 8.83 -23.62 -29.74
C SER A 61 10.01 -23.03 -28.96
N ALA A 62 11.24 -23.45 -29.26
CA ALA A 62 12.44 -22.88 -28.65
C ALA A 62 12.64 -21.40 -29.04
N ALA A 63 12.40 -21.06 -30.32
CA ALA A 63 12.45 -19.68 -30.80
C ALA A 63 11.38 -18.80 -30.13
N ASP A 64 10.14 -19.29 -30.04
CA ASP A 64 9.03 -18.58 -29.39
C ASP A 64 9.29 -18.40 -27.89
N THR A 65 9.80 -19.44 -27.22
CA THR A 65 10.15 -19.37 -25.79
C THR A 65 11.26 -18.36 -25.56
N ARG A 66 12.26 -18.32 -26.44
CA ARG A 66 13.35 -17.34 -26.36
C ARG A 66 12.84 -15.91 -26.59
N ALA A 67 12.02 -15.70 -27.61
CA ALA A 67 11.42 -14.40 -27.88
C ALA A 67 10.54 -13.92 -26.71
N ALA A 68 9.75 -14.81 -26.11
CA ALA A 68 8.94 -14.51 -24.93
C ALA A 68 9.81 -14.19 -23.70
N ALA A 69 10.94 -14.88 -23.52
CA ALA A 69 11.88 -14.61 -22.44
C ALA A 69 12.58 -13.24 -22.62
N GLU A 70 13.03 -12.92 -23.83
CA GLU A 70 13.62 -11.63 -24.17
C GLU A 70 12.61 -10.48 -24.00
N ALA A 71 11.36 -10.67 -24.41
CA ALA A 71 10.27 -9.70 -24.19
C ALA A 71 9.99 -9.46 -22.70
N LYS A 72 9.91 -10.52 -21.89
CA LYS A 72 9.74 -10.41 -20.43
C LYS A 72 10.93 -9.73 -19.76
N LEU A 73 12.14 -9.99 -20.22
CA LEU A 73 13.35 -9.36 -19.68
C LEU A 73 13.32 -7.86 -19.96
N ALA A 74 12.99 -7.45 -21.19
CA ALA A 74 12.82 -6.04 -21.55
C ALA A 74 11.71 -5.35 -20.71
N GLU A 75 10.60 -6.04 -20.46
CA GLU A 75 9.53 -5.53 -19.59
C GLU A 75 10.01 -5.33 -18.15
N VAL A 76 10.74 -6.32 -17.59
CA VAL A 76 11.30 -6.22 -16.23
C VAL A 76 12.32 -5.09 -16.13
N GLU A 77 13.21 -4.95 -17.12
CA GLU A 77 14.19 -3.85 -17.15
C GLU A 77 13.49 -2.49 -17.22
N SER A 78 12.45 -2.36 -18.05
CA SER A 78 11.63 -1.14 -18.12
C SER A 78 10.93 -0.86 -16.78
N ASN A 79 10.36 -1.89 -16.15
CA ASN A 79 9.69 -1.75 -14.86
C ASN A 79 10.67 -1.35 -13.74
N ILE A 80 11.90 -1.86 -13.75
CA ILE A 80 12.94 -1.47 -12.80
C ILE A 80 13.35 0.00 -13.01
N ALA A 81 13.53 0.42 -14.26
CA ALA A 81 13.84 1.81 -14.58
C ALA A 81 12.71 2.75 -14.11
N ASN A 82 11.46 2.44 -14.45
CA ASN A 82 10.29 3.21 -14.03
C ASN A 82 10.12 3.23 -12.50
N ALA A 83 10.46 2.15 -11.80
CA ALA A 83 10.37 2.08 -10.34
C ALA A 83 11.36 3.03 -9.65
N ALA A 84 12.53 3.31 -10.22
CA ALA A 84 13.45 4.30 -9.66
C ALA A 84 12.87 5.72 -9.75
N ASP A 85 12.34 6.09 -10.91
CA ASP A 85 11.72 7.39 -11.14
C ASP A 85 10.47 7.58 -10.26
N GLU A 86 9.62 6.55 -10.19
CA GLU A 86 8.42 6.62 -9.36
C GLU A 86 8.74 6.72 -7.87
N ARG A 87 9.77 5.99 -7.39
CA ARG A 87 10.26 6.18 -6.00
C ARG A 87 10.73 7.62 -5.76
N GLN A 88 11.46 8.21 -6.69
CA GLN A 88 11.92 9.59 -6.56
C GLN A 88 10.74 10.58 -6.53
N ARG A 89 9.71 10.36 -7.37
CA ARG A 89 8.48 11.15 -7.36
C ARG A 89 7.72 11.02 -6.03
N ILE A 90 7.58 9.80 -5.50
CA ILE A 90 6.95 9.56 -4.20
C ILE A 90 7.70 10.28 -3.08
N ILE A 91 9.04 10.18 -3.04
CA ILE A 91 9.85 10.85 -2.01
C ILE A 91 9.75 12.37 -2.13
N ALA A 92 9.75 12.90 -3.35
CA ALA A 92 9.58 14.34 -3.59
C ALA A 92 8.20 14.82 -3.13
N GLY A 93 7.12 14.10 -3.49
CA GLY A 93 5.76 14.39 -3.05
C GLY A 93 5.64 14.35 -1.52
N ALA A 94 6.14 13.30 -0.88
CA ALA A 94 6.13 13.15 0.57
C ALA A 94 6.87 14.29 1.29
N ARG A 95 7.99 14.80 0.72
CA ARG A 95 8.69 15.97 1.28
C ARG A 95 7.85 17.24 1.18
N THR A 96 7.21 17.48 0.03
CA THR A 96 6.33 18.64 -0.16
C THR A 96 5.12 18.58 0.77
N ASP A 97 4.51 17.41 0.92
CA ASP A 97 3.39 17.20 1.83
C ASP A 97 3.82 17.41 3.29
N ALA A 98 4.97 16.86 3.68
CA ALA A 98 5.52 17.07 5.02
C ALA A 98 5.80 18.55 5.31
N GLN A 99 6.30 19.31 4.33
CA GLN A 99 6.51 20.76 4.47
C GLN A 99 5.18 21.50 4.62
N THR A 100 4.16 21.13 3.83
CA THR A 100 2.81 21.71 3.90
C THR A 100 2.17 21.44 5.26
N VAL A 101 2.20 20.20 5.73
CA VAL A 101 1.67 19.79 7.04
C VAL A 101 2.42 20.51 8.15
N LYS A 102 3.75 20.59 8.08
CA LYS A 102 4.55 21.35 9.06
C LYS A 102 4.12 22.83 9.12
N ALA A 103 3.96 23.47 7.96
CA ALA A 103 3.52 24.86 7.90
C ALA A 103 2.12 25.03 8.51
N GLN A 104 1.18 24.14 8.18
CA GLN A 104 -0.17 24.15 8.75
C GLN A 104 -0.16 23.97 10.27
N ILE A 105 0.66 23.04 10.79
CA ILE A 105 0.80 22.82 12.24
C ILE A 105 1.34 24.09 12.92
N ILE A 106 2.37 24.73 12.36
CA ILE A 106 2.95 25.94 12.92
C ILE A 106 1.93 27.09 12.92
N THR A 107 1.22 27.29 11.81
CA THR A 107 0.17 28.32 11.72
C THR A 107 -0.94 28.07 12.74
N ARG A 108 -1.44 26.83 12.82
CA ARG A 108 -2.50 26.47 13.78
C ARG A 108 -2.05 26.64 15.22
N ALA A 109 -0.85 26.18 15.56
CA ALA A 109 -0.27 26.37 16.89
C ALA A 109 -0.12 27.86 17.24
N GLY A 110 0.23 28.71 16.26
CA GLY A 110 0.29 30.16 16.43
C GLY A 110 -1.08 30.77 16.72
N THR A 111 -2.11 30.36 15.97
CA THR A 111 -3.50 30.79 16.21
C THR A 111 -4.01 30.33 17.58
N ASP A 112 -3.83 29.05 17.91
CA ASP A 112 -4.27 28.46 19.17
C ASP A 112 -3.59 29.15 20.37
N ALA A 113 -2.29 29.47 20.25
CA ALA A 113 -1.55 30.21 21.27
C ALA A 113 -2.04 31.66 21.44
N ALA A 114 -2.36 32.34 20.33
CA ALA A 114 -2.92 33.69 20.37
C ALA A 114 -4.30 33.71 21.02
N ASP A 115 -5.16 32.75 20.67
CA ASP A 115 -6.49 32.59 21.24
C ASP A 115 -6.43 32.26 22.73
N LEU A 116 -5.53 31.36 23.13
CA LEU A 116 -5.31 31.02 24.54
C LEU A 116 -4.86 32.23 25.34
N LYS A 117 -3.93 33.03 24.79
CA LYS A 117 -3.48 34.27 25.42
C LYS A 117 -4.61 35.30 25.55
N ALA A 118 -5.42 35.47 24.52
CA ALA A 118 -6.55 36.39 24.54
C ALA A 118 -7.58 36.00 25.61
N ARG A 119 -7.93 34.70 25.68
CA ARG A 119 -8.82 34.16 26.72
C ARG A 119 -8.22 34.34 28.12
N GLY A 120 -6.95 33.99 28.30
CA GLY A 120 -6.28 34.16 29.60
C GLY A 120 -6.23 35.61 30.08
N LEU A 121 -6.07 36.58 29.18
CA LEU A 121 -6.15 38.01 29.52
C LEU A 121 -7.58 38.43 29.90
N ALA A 122 -8.59 37.95 29.18
CA ALA A 122 -9.98 38.21 29.51
C ALA A 122 -10.37 37.62 30.87
N ASP A 123 -9.97 36.37 31.13
CA ASP A 123 -10.21 35.68 32.40
C ASP A 123 -9.51 36.41 33.56
N ALA A 124 -8.24 36.83 33.38
CA ALA A 124 -7.51 37.60 34.38
C ALA A 124 -8.17 38.96 34.67
N GLN A 125 -8.70 39.63 33.65
CA GLN A 125 -9.43 40.88 33.81
C GLN A 125 -10.74 40.66 34.57
N SER A 126 -11.48 39.60 34.23
CA SER A 126 -12.71 39.23 34.94
C SER A 126 -12.45 38.88 36.41
N ALA A 127 -11.41 38.08 36.68
CA ALA A 127 -11.01 37.72 38.03
C ALA A 127 -10.59 38.95 38.85
N LYS A 128 -9.90 39.91 38.25
CA LYS A 128 -9.54 41.17 38.91
C LYS A 128 -10.77 42.00 39.28
N LEU A 129 -11.75 42.10 38.37
CA LEU A 129 -13.00 42.82 38.63
C LEU A 129 -13.79 42.16 39.77
N GLN A 130 -13.88 40.83 39.75
CA GLN A 130 -14.56 40.06 40.78
C GLN A 130 -13.87 40.22 42.14
N ALA A 131 -12.54 40.05 42.21
CA ALA A 131 -11.78 40.26 43.44
C ALA A 131 -11.92 41.70 43.98
N THR A 132 -11.98 42.70 43.10
CA THR A 132 -12.19 44.09 43.52
C THR A 132 -13.60 44.31 44.10
N SER A 133 -14.62 43.69 43.48
CA SER A 133 -15.99 43.71 43.99
C SER A 133 -16.11 43.02 45.35
N ASP A 134 -15.46 41.86 45.51
CA ASP A 134 -15.46 41.09 46.76
C ASP A 134 -14.80 41.89 47.88
N LEU A 135 -13.65 42.53 47.60
CA LEU A 135 -12.97 43.42 48.55
C LEU A 135 -13.84 44.62 48.95
N GLN A 136 -14.55 45.24 48.00
CA GLN A 136 -15.46 46.34 48.31
C GLN A 136 -16.63 45.89 49.20
N ALA A 137 -17.19 44.70 48.94
CA ALA A 137 -18.24 44.13 49.77
C ALA A 137 -17.74 43.85 51.20
N GLU A 138 -16.54 43.27 51.35
CA GLU A 138 -15.94 42.99 52.64
C GLU A 138 -15.64 44.27 53.44
N ILE A 139 -15.10 45.29 52.77
CA ILE A 139 -14.88 46.62 53.38
C ILE A 139 -16.22 47.24 53.82
N GLY A 140 -17.28 47.11 53.02
CA GLY A 140 -18.61 47.60 53.37
C GLY A 140 -19.16 46.97 54.66
N VAL A 141 -19.00 45.65 54.81
CA VAL A 141 -19.39 44.93 56.03
C VAL A 141 -18.56 45.38 57.24
N LEU A 142 -17.24 45.52 57.07
CA LEU A 142 -16.35 45.97 58.15
C LEU A 142 -16.65 47.42 58.57
N ALA A 143 -16.90 48.31 57.60
CA ALA A 143 -17.24 49.70 57.85
C ALA A 143 -18.59 49.84 58.56
N LEU A 144 -19.60 49.05 58.15
CA LEU A 144 -20.89 49.00 58.84
C LEU A 144 -20.74 48.54 60.29
N GLY A 145 -20.02 47.45 60.53
CA GLY A 145 -19.77 46.95 61.90
C GLY A 145 -18.98 47.95 62.76
N ALA A 146 -18.04 48.69 62.17
CA ALA A 146 -17.33 49.77 62.87
C ALA A 146 -18.27 50.94 63.20
N ALA A 147 -19.13 51.34 62.26
CA ALA A 147 -20.12 52.40 62.47
C ALA A 147 -21.15 52.02 63.55
N GLU A 148 -21.68 50.79 63.53
CA GLU A 148 -22.56 50.26 64.57
C GLU A 148 -21.91 50.35 65.96
N LYS A 149 -20.62 50.01 66.06
CA LYS A 149 -19.87 50.09 67.32
C LYS A 149 -19.65 51.52 67.81
N VAL A 150 -19.43 52.47 66.90
CA VAL A 150 -19.31 53.90 67.25
C VAL A 150 -20.65 54.48 67.71
N VAL A 151 -21.74 54.20 67.00
CA VAL A 151 -23.10 54.64 67.37
C VAL A 151 -23.51 54.05 68.72
N ALA A 152 -23.25 52.76 68.96
CA ALA A 152 -23.53 52.12 70.24
C ALA A 152 -22.76 52.76 71.41
N ASN A 153 -21.51 53.19 71.20
CA ASN A 153 -20.71 53.87 72.21
C ASN A 153 -21.06 55.37 72.38
N SER A 154 -21.72 55.99 71.39
CA SER A 154 -22.12 57.40 71.38
C SER A 154 -23.54 57.63 71.92
N LEU A 155 -24.32 56.56 72.12
CA LEU A 155 -25.64 56.62 72.73
C LEU A 155 -25.50 56.74 74.26
N ASP A 156 -25.31 57.97 74.74
CA ASP A 156 -25.54 58.34 76.14
C ASP A 156 -26.97 58.91 76.29
N ALA A 157 -27.51 58.91 77.51
CA ALA A 157 -28.86 59.41 77.80
C ALA A 157 -29.07 60.88 77.36
N ALA A 158 -27.99 61.67 77.29
CA ALA A 158 -28.01 63.03 76.75
C ALA A 158 -28.24 63.08 75.23
N THR A 159 -27.54 62.25 74.45
CA THR A 159 -27.68 62.17 72.98
C THR A 159 -29.07 61.68 72.57
N GLN A 160 -29.66 60.78 73.35
CA GLN A 160 -30.99 60.24 73.08
C GLN A 160 -32.09 61.30 73.22
N ASN A 161 -31.97 62.23 74.18
CA ASN A 161 -32.89 63.37 74.32
C ASN A 161 -32.71 64.39 73.18
N GLU A 162 -31.47 64.69 72.78
CA GLU A 162 -31.19 65.62 71.66
C GLU A 162 -31.72 65.10 70.31
N LEU A 163 -31.65 63.79 70.08
CA LEU A 163 -32.24 63.15 68.89
C LEU A 163 -33.78 63.21 68.89
N ILE A 164 -34.42 63.10 70.06
CA ILE A 164 -35.88 63.24 70.21
C ILE A 164 -36.29 64.69 69.92
N ASP A 165 -35.60 65.67 70.49
CA ASP A 165 -35.88 67.10 70.25
C ASP A 165 -35.64 67.49 68.78
N SER A 166 -34.58 66.96 68.15
CA SER A 166 -34.30 67.13 66.72
C SER A 166 -35.40 66.53 65.83
N TYR A 167 -35.87 65.32 66.16
CA TYR A 167 -36.97 64.69 65.43
C TYR A 167 -38.26 65.49 65.57
N ILE A 168 -38.62 65.90 66.80
CA ILE A 168 -39.80 66.75 67.07
C ILE A 168 -39.72 68.06 66.27
N ASN A 169 -38.55 68.70 66.20
CA ASN A 169 -38.36 69.91 65.41
C ASN A 169 -38.45 69.65 63.89
N SER A 170 -37.91 68.54 63.38
CA SER A 170 -37.95 68.22 61.93
C SER A 170 -39.35 67.88 61.43
N VAL A 171 -40.15 67.20 62.25
CA VAL A 171 -41.54 66.83 61.94
C VAL A 171 -42.49 68.00 62.21
N GLY A 172 -42.21 68.81 63.23
CA GLY A 172 -42.94 70.04 63.55
C GLY A 172 -42.69 71.19 62.56
N ALA A 173 -41.53 71.25 61.91
CA ALA A 173 -41.22 72.23 60.86
C ALA A 173 -41.68 71.81 59.45
N SER A 174 -42.15 70.56 59.30
CA SER A 174 -42.74 70.05 58.05
C SER A 174 -44.28 70.05 58.07
N SER A 175 -44.88 70.80 59.00
CA SER A 175 -46.31 71.11 59.12
C SER A 175 -46.50 72.62 59.15
#